data_AF-A0AB37GME4-F1
#
_entry.id   AF-A0AB37GME4-F1
#
_cell.length_a   1.000
_cell.length_b   1.000
_cell.length_c   1.000
_cell.angle_alpha   90.00
_cell.angle_beta   90.00
_cell.angle_gamma   90.00
#
_symmetry.space_group_name_H-M   'P 1'
#
loop_
_entity.id
_entity.type
_entity.pdbx_description
1 polymer ?
#
loop_
_entity_poly.entity_id
_entity_poly.type
_entity_poly.pdbx_seq_one_letter_code
_entity_poly.pdbx_strand_id
1 'polypeptide(L)'
;MSENQTVLREAENKVVLEGLLLEVRHNEWKSGEGLNIELDIETAPNEVHTVTGMSKYKKEDGSENGIAKGYKTIINDYKSVATHGKEEADKVRITQGKIGLNEYYVQDNLKSYPQLSTNFVNRLKSDEEYNPRAKFEVELFVKGVKEEKVKGEETGRVLLEGYIPLYGGKIIPFTFAVTKEGSDYVEKNYEKGNTVKVFGDIINFKEVKVTVQESAFGIDKENITYNTKREFLITGGFEPYDEDDKAAFDEAAVKAALTERELKLEEMKNDTKKSNKNEKKTGFGGKAVTGSSQSIFEDGGLPF
;
A
#
# COMPACT_ATOMS: atom_id res chain seq x y z
N MET A 1 18.92 32.03 15.74
CA MET A 1 18.83 32.16 14.27
C MET A 1 19.29 30.83 13.70
N SER A 2 18.40 29.85 13.69
CA SER A 2 18.62 28.53 13.10
C SER A 2 18.66 28.68 11.58
N GLU A 3 19.64 28.04 10.95
CA GLU A 3 19.71 27.93 9.50
C GLU A 3 18.44 27.25 8.99
N ASN A 4 17.70 27.92 8.09
CA ASN A 4 16.60 27.32 7.35
C ASN A 4 17.10 26.04 6.66
N GLN A 5 16.76 24.87 7.19
CA GLN A 5 16.79 23.65 6.41
C GLN A 5 15.69 23.79 5.35
N THR A 6 16.08 24.18 4.13
CA THR A 6 15.16 24.35 3.00
C THR A 6 14.51 23.05 2.54
N VAL A 7 14.94 21.90 3.07
CA VAL A 7 14.44 20.57 2.69
C VAL A 7 13.92 19.86 3.94
N LEU A 8 12.66 19.47 3.89
CA LEU A 8 12.00 18.70 4.95
C LEU A 8 12.74 17.36 5.17
N ARG A 9 13.17 17.11 6.42
CA ARG A 9 13.85 15.86 6.79
C ARG A 9 12.93 14.66 6.58
N GLU A 10 13.50 13.50 6.24
CA GLU A 10 12.74 12.24 6.24
C GLU A 10 12.32 11.89 7.68
N ALA A 11 11.09 11.38 7.83
CA ALA A 11 10.62 10.83 9.08
C ALA A 11 11.32 9.51 9.40
N GLU A 12 11.47 9.20 10.70
CA GLU A 12 11.61 7.79 11.05
C GLU A 12 10.36 7.06 10.54
N ASN A 13 10.56 6.09 9.66
CA ASN A 13 9.50 5.29 9.06
C ASN A 13 10.10 3.92 8.89
N LYS A 14 9.61 2.96 9.65
CA LYS A 14 10.18 1.62 9.71
C LYS A 14 9.06 0.61 9.84
N VAL A 15 9.11 -0.40 8.98
CA VAL A 15 8.25 -1.57 9.03
C VAL A 15 9.11 -2.80 9.24
N VAL A 16 8.72 -3.60 10.23
CA VAL A 16 9.26 -4.94 10.48
C VAL A 16 8.19 -5.94 10.09
N LEU A 17 8.50 -6.79 9.12
CA LEU A 17 7.59 -7.83 8.64
C LEU A 17 8.33 -9.16 8.62
N GLU A 18 7.75 -10.18 9.23
CA GLU A 18 8.30 -11.53 9.26
C GLU A 18 7.18 -12.54 9.07
N GLY A 19 7.37 -13.48 8.15
CA GLY A 19 6.31 -14.41 7.79
C GLY A 19 6.73 -15.45 6.76
N LEU A 20 5.75 -16.25 6.31
CA LEU A 20 5.94 -17.25 5.26
C LEU A 20 5.76 -16.60 3.88
N LEU A 21 6.68 -16.84 2.95
CA LEU A 21 6.59 -16.29 1.59
C LEU A 21 5.53 -17.04 0.77
N LEU A 22 4.41 -16.39 0.50
CA LEU A 22 3.32 -16.98 -0.28
C LEU A 22 3.58 -16.92 -1.77
N GLU A 23 3.95 -15.76 -2.28
CA GLU A 23 4.10 -15.51 -3.71
C GLU A 23 5.18 -14.46 -3.98
N VAL A 24 5.89 -14.63 -5.10
CA VAL A 24 6.82 -13.65 -5.66
C VAL A 24 6.29 -13.26 -7.04
N ARG A 25 5.86 -12.01 -7.18
CA ARG A 25 5.55 -11.39 -8.48
C ARG A 25 6.66 -10.43 -8.86
N HIS A 26 6.98 -10.34 -10.14
CA HIS A 26 7.97 -9.39 -10.63
C HIS A 26 7.67 -8.94 -12.06
N ASN A 27 8.20 -7.79 -12.44
CA ASN A 27 8.16 -7.33 -13.82
C ASN A 27 9.38 -6.47 -14.15
N GLU A 28 9.87 -6.57 -15.38
CA GLU A 28 10.85 -5.65 -15.93
C GLU A 28 10.19 -4.31 -16.28
N TRP A 29 10.94 -3.23 -16.15
CA TRP A 29 10.51 -1.93 -16.65
C TRP A 29 10.56 -1.91 -18.17
N LYS A 30 9.66 -1.15 -18.80
CA LYS A 30 9.64 -1.00 -20.27
C LYS A 30 10.95 -0.44 -20.84
N SER A 31 11.69 0.33 -20.04
CA SER A 31 13.01 0.84 -20.42
C SER A 31 14.10 -0.23 -20.43
N GLY A 32 13.87 -1.40 -19.80
CA GLY A 32 14.88 -2.42 -19.57
C GLY A 32 15.93 -2.06 -18.50
N GLU A 33 15.79 -0.91 -17.84
CA GLU A 33 16.79 -0.38 -16.91
C GLU A 33 16.63 -0.88 -15.47
N GLY A 34 15.55 -1.58 -15.15
CA GLY A 34 15.23 -2.00 -13.80
C GLY A 34 14.03 -2.93 -13.73
N LEU A 35 13.71 -3.33 -12.51
CA LEU A 35 12.62 -4.26 -12.20
C LEU A 35 11.82 -3.80 -10.98
N ASN A 36 10.58 -4.31 -10.90
CA ASN A 36 9.81 -4.31 -9.67
C ASN A 36 9.64 -5.75 -9.17
N ILE A 37 9.49 -5.88 -7.85
CA ILE A 37 9.02 -7.08 -7.18
C ILE A 37 7.84 -6.74 -6.28
N GLU A 38 6.99 -7.74 -6.07
CA GLU A 38 5.88 -7.71 -5.14
C GLU A 38 5.84 -9.08 -4.43
N LEU A 39 5.82 -9.04 -3.10
CA LEU A 39 5.92 -10.22 -2.25
C LEU A 39 4.69 -10.30 -1.36
N ASP A 40 3.97 -11.41 -1.41
CA ASP A 40 2.92 -11.70 -0.45
C ASP A 40 3.48 -12.54 0.70
N ILE A 41 3.35 -12.04 1.92
CA ILE A 41 3.94 -12.66 3.12
C ILE A 41 2.83 -12.91 4.14
N GLU A 42 2.64 -14.18 4.53
CA GLU A 42 1.68 -14.60 5.56
C GLU A 42 2.31 -14.48 6.95
N THR A 43 1.74 -13.64 7.81
CA THR A 43 2.18 -13.45 9.21
C THR A 43 1.36 -14.29 10.19
N ALA A 44 0.11 -14.57 9.85
CA ALA A 44 -0.80 -15.41 10.62
C ALA A 44 -1.85 -16.00 9.66
N PRO A 45 -2.60 -17.05 10.07
CA PRO A 45 -3.70 -17.55 9.26
C PRO A 45 -4.64 -16.43 8.82
N ASN A 46 -4.87 -16.32 7.51
CA ASN A 46 -5.69 -15.27 6.87
C ASN A 46 -5.14 -13.83 6.97
N GLU A 47 -3.88 -13.65 7.39
CA GLU A 47 -3.22 -12.36 7.46
C GLU A 47 -2.03 -12.31 6.51
N VAL A 48 -2.20 -11.58 5.41
CA VAL A 48 -1.23 -11.53 4.31
C VAL A 48 -0.85 -10.09 4.04
N HIS A 49 0.44 -9.80 4.00
CA HIS A 49 0.97 -8.47 3.73
C HIS A 49 1.71 -8.45 2.41
N THR A 50 1.29 -7.56 1.51
CA THR A 50 1.95 -7.33 0.23
C THR A 50 3.01 -6.25 0.38
N VAL A 51 4.27 -6.58 0.08
CA VAL A 51 5.40 -5.64 0.10
C VAL A 51 5.98 -5.50 -1.28
N THR A 52 6.24 -4.26 -1.69
CA THR A 52 6.77 -3.93 -3.00
C THR A 52 8.22 -3.49 -2.95
N GLY A 53 8.96 -3.73 -4.02
CA GLY A 53 10.33 -3.27 -4.19
C GLY A 53 10.56 -2.85 -5.62
N MET A 54 11.36 -1.80 -5.83
CA MET A 54 11.76 -1.38 -7.17
C MET A 54 13.24 -1.01 -7.20
N SER A 55 13.93 -1.32 -8.30
CA SER A 55 15.35 -1.02 -8.41
C SER A 55 15.81 -0.94 -9.86
N LYS A 56 16.70 0.02 -10.15
CA LYS A 56 17.49 0.04 -11.38
C LYS A 56 18.59 -1.03 -11.31
N TYR A 57 18.94 -1.62 -12.43
CA TYR A 57 20.06 -2.56 -12.52
C TYR A 57 21.42 -1.91 -12.23
N LYS A 58 21.59 -0.67 -12.67
CA LYS A 58 22.81 0.10 -12.48
C LYS A 58 22.55 1.32 -11.62
N LYS A 59 23.57 1.73 -10.85
CA LYS A 59 23.63 3.01 -10.16
C LYS A 59 23.99 4.12 -11.16
N GLU A 60 23.99 5.36 -10.69
CA GLU A 60 24.36 6.53 -11.50
C GLU A 60 25.81 6.48 -11.98
N ASP A 61 26.71 5.88 -11.19
CA ASP A 61 28.12 5.65 -11.54
C ASP A 61 28.32 4.48 -12.54
N GLY A 62 27.23 3.84 -12.99
CA GLY A 62 27.25 2.71 -13.92
C GLY A 62 27.55 1.36 -13.28
N SER A 63 27.88 1.29 -11.99
CA SER A 63 28.10 0.04 -11.26
C SER A 63 26.79 -0.71 -10.97
N GLU A 64 26.89 -2.02 -10.73
CA GLU A 64 25.73 -2.87 -10.43
C GLU A 64 25.03 -2.45 -9.12
N ASN A 65 23.71 -2.53 -9.11
CA ASN A 65 22.89 -2.22 -7.95
C ASN A 65 22.64 -3.48 -7.09
N GLY A 66 23.15 -3.47 -5.86
CA GLY A 66 22.98 -4.58 -4.91
C GLY A 66 21.51 -4.89 -4.58
N ILE A 67 20.62 -3.89 -4.64
CA ILE A 67 19.18 -4.09 -4.42
C ILE A 67 18.59 -4.92 -5.57
N ALA A 68 18.88 -4.56 -6.82
CA ALA A 68 18.42 -5.33 -7.98
C ALA A 68 18.96 -6.76 -7.99
N LYS A 69 20.22 -6.95 -7.54
CA LYS A 69 20.80 -8.28 -7.33
C LYS A 69 20.03 -9.07 -6.26
N GLY A 70 19.72 -8.44 -5.13
CA GLY A 70 18.91 -9.05 -4.07
C GLY A 70 17.53 -9.49 -4.58
N TYR A 71 16.86 -8.65 -5.37
CA TYR A 71 15.57 -9.00 -5.98
C TYR A 71 15.68 -10.18 -6.95
N LYS A 72 16.72 -10.21 -7.79
CA LYS A 72 16.98 -11.36 -8.68
C LYS A 72 17.22 -12.65 -7.89
N THR A 73 17.94 -12.59 -6.77
CA THR A 73 18.10 -13.73 -5.86
C THR A 73 16.75 -14.18 -5.28
N ILE A 74 15.86 -13.27 -4.91
CA ILE A 74 14.51 -13.64 -4.45
C ILE A 74 13.74 -14.34 -5.57
N ILE A 75 13.72 -13.76 -6.77
CA ILE A 75 13.00 -14.31 -7.93
C ILE A 75 13.48 -15.71 -8.30
N ASN A 76 14.80 -15.93 -8.31
CA ASN A 76 15.38 -17.17 -8.82
C ASN A 76 15.52 -18.26 -7.76
N ASP A 77 15.82 -17.88 -6.51
CA ASP A 77 16.31 -18.83 -5.51
C ASP A 77 15.34 -19.03 -4.34
N TYR A 78 14.38 -18.12 -4.11
CA TYR A 78 13.44 -18.23 -3.00
C TYR A 78 12.28 -19.15 -3.35
N LYS A 79 11.90 -19.98 -2.39
CA LYS A 79 10.77 -20.90 -2.47
C LYS A 79 9.53 -20.21 -1.90
N SER A 80 8.51 -20.05 -2.73
CA SER A 80 7.21 -19.53 -2.31
C SER A 80 6.17 -20.66 -2.20
N VAL A 81 5.10 -20.45 -1.43
CA VAL A 81 3.98 -21.41 -1.38
C VAL A 81 3.40 -21.66 -2.77
N ALA A 82 3.26 -20.61 -3.59
CA ALA A 82 2.72 -20.70 -4.94
C ALA A 82 3.54 -21.61 -5.87
N THR A 83 4.85 -21.74 -5.65
CA THR A 83 5.75 -22.50 -6.52
C THR A 83 6.24 -23.83 -5.92
N HIS A 84 6.29 -23.95 -4.60
CA HIS A 84 6.88 -25.10 -3.90
C HIS A 84 5.97 -25.71 -2.82
N GLY A 85 4.79 -25.15 -2.59
CA GLY A 85 3.89 -25.59 -1.52
C GLY A 85 4.30 -25.09 -0.13
N LYS A 86 3.39 -25.24 0.84
CA LYS A 86 3.52 -24.64 2.18
C LYS A 86 4.69 -25.20 3.00
N GLU A 87 5.00 -26.48 2.82
CA GLU A 87 6.05 -27.17 3.60
C GLU A 87 7.47 -26.78 3.21
N GLU A 88 7.69 -26.44 1.93
CA GLU A 88 9.02 -26.06 1.43
C GLU A 88 9.23 -24.54 1.29
N ALA A 89 8.18 -23.74 1.52
CA ALA A 89 8.26 -22.30 1.35
C ALA A 89 9.21 -21.65 2.38
N ASP A 90 9.95 -20.65 1.92
CA ASP A 90 10.89 -19.90 2.73
C ASP A 90 10.16 -18.99 3.71
N LYS A 91 10.73 -18.90 4.92
CA LYS A 91 10.41 -17.84 5.88
C LYS A 91 11.26 -16.62 5.58
N VAL A 92 10.65 -15.45 5.56
CA VAL A 92 11.33 -14.20 5.22
C VAL A 92 11.15 -13.13 6.31
N ARG A 93 12.14 -12.25 6.42
CA ARG A 93 12.20 -11.12 7.35
C ARG A 93 12.62 -9.85 6.62
N ILE A 94 11.86 -8.80 6.89
CA ILE A 94 12.09 -7.41 6.50
C ILE A 94 12.22 -6.61 7.78
N THR A 95 13.30 -5.84 7.92
CA THR A 95 13.56 -5.01 9.12
C THR A 95 13.58 -3.51 8.86
N GLN A 96 13.62 -3.11 7.58
CA GLN A 96 13.70 -1.73 7.12
C GLN A 96 12.68 -1.46 6.01
N GLY A 97 11.47 -2.01 6.17
CA GLY A 97 10.37 -1.65 5.30
C GLY A 97 9.89 -0.22 5.56
N LYS A 98 9.08 0.32 4.67
CA LYS A 98 8.55 1.68 4.74
C LYS A 98 7.05 1.69 4.47
N ILE A 99 6.32 2.51 5.23
CA ILE A 99 4.95 2.90 4.91
C ILE A 99 4.99 3.95 3.80
N GLY A 100 4.16 3.77 2.78
CA GLY A 100 3.98 4.70 1.67
C GLY A 100 2.53 4.74 1.20
N LEU A 101 2.30 5.49 0.12
CA LEU A 101 1.04 5.47 -0.62
C LEU A 101 1.30 5.09 -2.07
N ASN A 102 0.46 4.20 -2.60
CA ASN A 102 0.31 4.01 -4.02
C ASN A 102 -0.82 4.92 -4.53
N GLU A 103 -0.46 5.92 -5.33
CA GLU A 103 -1.36 6.98 -5.76
C GLU A 103 -1.44 7.04 -7.28
N TYR A 104 -2.66 7.06 -7.81
CA TYR A 104 -2.92 7.15 -9.24
C TYR A 104 -4.30 7.74 -9.51
N TYR A 105 -4.49 8.34 -10.69
CA TYR A 105 -5.78 8.88 -11.10
C TYR A 105 -6.60 7.87 -11.90
N VAL A 106 -7.87 7.72 -11.55
CA VAL A 106 -8.87 7.00 -12.34
C VAL A 106 -10.05 7.94 -12.58
N GLN A 107 -10.31 8.25 -13.86
CA GLN A 107 -11.42 9.15 -14.24
C GLN A 107 -11.44 10.45 -13.39
N ASP A 108 -10.30 11.14 -13.33
CA ASP A 108 -10.07 12.37 -12.55
C ASP A 108 -10.14 12.26 -11.02
N ASN A 109 -10.42 11.08 -10.48
CA ASN A 109 -10.40 10.82 -9.05
C ASN A 109 -9.04 10.26 -8.63
N LEU A 110 -8.42 10.90 -7.64
CA LEU A 110 -7.24 10.35 -7.00
C LEU A 110 -7.64 9.08 -6.25
N LYS A 111 -6.99 7.97 -6.57
CA LYS A 111 -6.98 6.75 -5.79
C LYS A 111 -5.68 6.72 -5.00
N SER A 112 -5.79 6.53 -3.69
CA SER A 112 -4.66 6.51 -2.78
C SER A 112 -4.84 5.32 -1.83
N TYR A 113 -3.88 4.41 -1.83
CA TYR A 113 -3.90 3.20 -1.02
C TYR A 113 -2.60 3.08 -0.23
N PRO A 114 -2.64 2.65 1.04
CA PRO A 114 -1.43 2.31 1.78
C PRO A 114 -0.60 1.28 1.02
N GLN A 115 0.72 1.48 1.02
CA GLN A 115 1.68 0.60 0.38
C GLN A 115 2.81 0.30 1.36
N LEU A 116 3.22 -0.96 1.45
CA LEU A 116 4.46 -1.34 2.10
C LEU A 116 5.55 -1.49 1.04
N SER A 117 6.72 -0.97 1.33
CA SER A 117 7.88 -1.12 0.45
C SER A 117 9.13 -1.54 1.20
N THR A 118 10.08 -2.17 0.53
CA THR A 118 11.39 -2.53 1.08
C THR A 118 12.44 -2.56 0.00
N ASN A 119 13.70 -2.34 0.40
CA ASN A 119 14.87 -2.59 -0.44
C ASN A 119 15.51 -3.95 -0.15
N PHE A 120 15.26 -4.52 1.03
CA PHE A 120 15.95 -5.71 1.52
C PHE A 120 14.97 -6.69 2.14
N VAL A 121 15.13 -7.96 1.76
CA VAL A 121 14.37 -9.10 2.27
C VAL A 121 15.38 -10.19 2.55
N ASN A 122 15.34 -10.76 3.76
CA ASN A 122 16.24 -11.83 4.15
C ASN A 122 15.44 -13.11 4.37
N ARG A 123 15.90 -14.21 3.80
CA ARG A 123 15.47 -15.55 4.20
C ARG A 123 15.97 -15.85 5.61
N LEU A 124 15.09 -16.38 6.48
CA LEU A 124 15.52 -16.87 7.78
C LEU A 124 16.30 -18.17 7.64
N LYS A 125 17.39 -18.28 8.39
CA LYS A 125 18.13 -19.54 8.54
C LYS A 125 17.45 -20.45 9.56
N SER A 126 17.78 -21.74 9.52
CA SER A 126 17.18 -22.75 10.41
C SER A 126 17.48 -22.53 11.90
N ASP A 127 18.54 -21.80 12.23
CA ASP A 127 18.97 -21.46 13.59
C ASP A 127 18.42 -20.13 14.09
N GLU A 128 17.74 -19.36 13.24
CA GLU A 128 17.10 -18.10 13.64
C GLU A 128 15.70 -18.35 14.21
N GLU A 129 15.36 -17.64 15.28
CA GLU A 129 14.02 -17.65 15.84
C GLU A 129 13.02 -17.08 14.81
N TYR A 130 11.92 -17.81 14.61
CA TYR A 130 10.81 -17.41 13.76
C TYR A 130 9.67 -16.85 14.61
N ASN A 131 9.45 -15.55 14.48
CA ASN A 131 8.44 -14.76 15.18
C ASN A 131 7.63 -13.94 14.16
N PRO A 132 6.60 -14.56 13.54
CA PRO A 132 5.77 -13.92 12.54
C PRO A 132 5.06 -12.68 13.07
N ARG A 133 5.17 -11.56 12.36
CA ARG A 133 4.60 -10.26 12.78
C ARG A 133 4.65 -9.23 11.67
N ALA A 134 3.75 -8.26 11.71
CA ALA A 134 3.80 -7.04 10.92
C ALA A 134 3.69 -5.82 11.86
N LYS A 135 4.78 -5.07 12.02
CA LYS A 135 4.85 -3.94 12.94
C LYS A 135 5.39 -2.70 12.25
N PHE A 136 4.97 -1.54 12.72
CA PHE A 136 5.50 -0.26 12.28
C PHE A 136 5.97 0.59 13.45
N GLU A 137 6.91 1.48 13.16
CA GLU A 137 7.36 2.57 14.02
C GLU A 137 7.57 3.78 13.10
N VAL A 138 6.90 4.89 13.41
CA VAL A 138 6.81 6.03 12.50
C VAL A 138 6.70 7.36 13.23
N GLU A 139 7.40 8.36 12.72
CA GLU A 139 7.20 9.77 13.05
C GLU A 139 6.20 10.41 12.08
N LEU A 140 5.32 11.25 12.61
CA LEU A 140 4.41 12.04 11.81
C LEU A 140 4.26 13.46 12.36
N PHE A 141 3.94 14.38 11.45
CA PHE A 141 3.45 15.70 11.79
C PHE A 141 1.92 15.65 11.93
N VAL A 142 1.40 15.91 13.12
CA VAL A 142 -0.01 15.76 13.45
C VAL A 142 -0.84 16.77 12.68
N LYS A 143 -1.80 16.27 11.91
CA LYS A 143 -2.82 17.06 11.22
C LYS A 143 -4.05 17.24 12.10
N GLY A 144 -4.40 16.21 12.87
CA GLY A 144 -5.47 16.24 13.86
C GLY A 144 -5.83 14.85 14.38
N VAL A 145 -6.65 14.83 15.42
CA VAL A 145 -7.22 13.62 16.02
C VAL A 145 -8.74 13.71 15.85
N LYS A 146 -9.39 12.60 15.51
CA LYS A 146 -10.86 12.54 15.42
C LYS A 146 -11.39 11.23 15.96
N GLU A 147 -12.60 11.23 16.49
CA GLU A 147 -13.31 10.01 16.88
C GLU A 147 -13.47 9.07 15.69
N GLU A 148 -13.26 7.78 15.93
CA GLU A 148 -13.63 6.75 14.97
C GLU A 148 -15.12 6.41 15.14
N LYS A 149 -15.88 6.51 14.04
CA LYS A 149 -17.27 6.08 13.98
C LYS A 149 -17.46 5.00 12.94
N VAL A 150 -18.13 3.90 13.32
CA VAL A 150 -18.52 2.81 12.43
C VAL A 150 -20.03 2.80 12.34
N LYS A 151 -20.57 2.99 11.13
CA LYS A 151 -22.02 3.10 10.89
C LYS A 151 -22.71 4.20 11.73
N GLY A 152 -21.98 5.26 12.07
CA GLY A 152 -22.48 6.40 12.84
C GLY A 152 -22.31 6.26 14.36
N GLU A 153 -21.88 5.10 14.85
CA GLU A 153 -21.65 4.86 16.28
C GLU A 153 -20.17 5.00 16.61
N GLU A 154 -19.87 5.67 17.72
CA GLU A 154 -18.52 5.78 18.27
C GLU A 154 -17.99 4.42 18.70
N THR A 155 -16.76 4.11 18.30
CA THR A 155 -16.12 2.84 18.66
C THR A 155 -15.40 2.91 20.01
N GLY A 156 -15.22 4.12 20.54
CA GLY A 156 -14.31 4.44 21.65
C GLY A 156 -12.84 4.47 21.24
N ARG A 157 -12.55 4.49 19.94
CA ARG A 157 -11.20 4.71 19.40
C ARG A 157 -11.11 6.06 18.72
N VAL A 158 -9.90 6.59 18.60
CA VAL A 158 -9.61 7.76 17.76
C VAL A 158 -8.80 7.37 16.52
N LEU A 159 -8.91 8.19 15.49
CA LEU A 159 -8.08 8.18 14.30
C LEU A 159 -7.09 9.33 14.39
N LEU A 160 -5.79 9.00 14.38
CA LEU A 160 -4.71 9.96 14.30
C LEU A 160 -4.41 10.26 12.83
N GLU A 161 -4.69 11.48 12.39
CA GLU A 161 -4.33 11.97 11.06
C GLU A 161 -3.02 12.74 11.12
N GLY A 162 -2.13 12.47 10.19
CA GLY A 162 -0.90 13.23 10.06
C GLY A 162 -0.25 13.13 8.71
N TYR A 163 0.93 13.72 8.63
CA TYR A 163 1.76 13.68 7.46
C TYR A 163 3.07 12.96 7.78
N ILE A 164 3.48 12.05 6.90
CA ILE A 164 4.75 11.32 7.01
C ILE A 164 5.69 11.88 5.94
N PRO A 165 6.71 12.66 6.34
CA PRO A 165 7.80 13.03 5.45
C PRO A 165 8.58 11.80 4.96
N LEU A 166 8.76 11.70 3.65
CA LEU A 166 9.51 10.63 2.98
C LEU A 166 10.78 11.21 2.35
N TYR A 167 11.70 10.32 1.96
CA TYR A 167 12.94 10.68 1.30
C TYR A 167 12.73 11.64 0.11
N GLY A 168 13.60 12.64 0.01
CA GLY A 168 13.64 13.60 -1.10
C GLY A 168 12.56 14.69 -1.02
N GLY A 169 12.23 15.16 0.19
CA GLY A 169 11.28 16.26 0.43
C GLY A 169 9.81 15.89 0.18
N LYS A 170 9.52 14.62 -0.14
CA LYS A 170 8.15 14.15 -0.34
C LYS A 170 7.41 14.07 0.98
N ILE A 171 6.10 14.22 0.93
CA ILE A 171 5.23 14.08 2.10
C ILE A 171 3.96 13.32 1.71
N ILE A 172 3.44 12.49 2.61
CA ILE A 172 2.17 11.77 2.40
C ILE A 172 1.21 11.98 3.57
N PRO A 173 -0.10 12.20 3.33
CA PRO A 173 -1.10 12.13 4.38
C PRO A 173 -1.35 10.68 4.76
N PHE A 174 -1.46 10.38 6.05
CA PHE A 174 -1.75 9.04 6.52
C PHE A 174 -2.67 9.08 7.75
N THR A 175 -3.50 8.05 7.89
CA THR A 175 -4.42 7.92 9.02
C THR A 175 -4.17 6.58 9.70
N PHE A 176 -3.98 6.65 11.01
CA PHE A 176 -3.81 5.49 11.88
C PHE A 176 -5.01 5.36 12.79
N ALA A 177 -5.40 4.13 13.11
CA ALA A 177 -6.34 3.88 14.20
C ALA A 177 -5.56 3.71 15.50
N VAL A 178 -6.05 4.26 16.60
CA VAL A 178 -5.45 4.10 17.92
C VAL A 178 -6.22 3.04 18.71
N THR A 179 -5.54 2.22 19.50
CA THR A 179 -6.21 1.33 20.45
C THR A 179 -7.12 2.12 21.40
N LYS A 180 -8.14 1.47 21.97
CA LYS A 180 -9.03 2.14 22.94
C LYS A 180 -8.25 2.67 24.13
N GLU A 181 -7.28 1.88 24.59
CA GLU A 181 -6.41 2.19 25.73
C GLU A 181 -5.53 3.42 25.47
N GLY A 182 -5.09 3.64 24.22
CA GLY A 182 -4.27 4.80 23.84
C GLY A 182 -5.07 6.03 23.42
N SER A 183 -6.36 5.88 23.14
CA SER A 183 -7.18 6.94 22.52
C SER A 183 -7.29 8.18 23.39
N ASP A 184 -7.56 7.99 24.68
CA ASP A 184 -7.63 9.06 25.69
C ASP A 184 -6.35 9.88 25.77
N TYR A 185 -5.18 9.23 25.67
CA TYR A 185 -3.89 9.92 25.73
C TYR A 185 -3.66 10.71 24.45
N VAL A 186 -3.88 10.11 23.28
CA VAL A 186 -3.69 10.78 21.99
C VAL A 186 -4.59 12.00 21.85
N GLU A 187 -5.86 11.89 22.21
CA GLU A 187 -6.81 13.01 22.12
C GLU A 187 -6.42 14.20 23.01
N LYS A 188 -5.86 13.93 24.20
CA LYS A 188 -5.50 14.98 25.17
C LYS A 188 -4.12 15.60 24.94
N ASN A 189 -3.20 14.87 24.30
CA ASN A 189 -1.79 15.28 24.23
C ASN A 189 -1.29 15.53 22.81
N TYR A 190 -1.95 15.03 21.77
CA TYR A 190 -1.49 15.20 20.38
C TYR A 190 -2.31 16.27 19.67
N GLU A 191 -1.71 17.44 19.51
CA GLU A 191 -2.34 18.59 18.86
C GLU A 191 -1.83 18.78 17.43
N LYS A 192 -2.63 19.46 16.61
CA LYS A 192 -2.24 19.82 15.25
C LYS A 192 -0.94 20.64 15.30
N GLY A 193 0.05 20.22 14.53
CA GLY A 193 1.37 20.86 14.50
C GLY A 193 2.43 20.13 15.31
N ASN A 194 2.03 19.23 16.20
CA ASN A 194 3.01 18.43 16.93
C ASN A 194 3.73 17.45 16.00
N THR A 195 5.00 17.23 16.29
CA THR A 195 5.70 16.03 15.80
C THR A 195 5.54 14.96 16.85
N VAL A 196 5.18 13.74 16.45
CA VAL A 196 5.00 12.61 17.37
C VAL A 196 5.59 11.35 16.78
N LYS A 197 6.03 10.44 17.64
CA LYS A 197 6.50 9.10 17.28
C LYS A 197 5.57 8.05 17.85
N VAL A 198 5.09 7.16 16.98
CA VAL A 198 4.13 6.10 17.33
C VAL A 198 4.57 4.75 16.77
N PHE A 199 4.09 3.68 17.38
CA PHE A 199 4.36 2.32 16.92
C PHE A 199 3.14 1.42 17.10
N GLY A 200 3.10 0.33 16.36
CA GLY A 200 2.02 -0.63 16.45
C GLY A 200 2.04 -1.71 15.40
N ASP A 201 0.87 -2.29 15.15
CA ASP A 201 0.69 -3.46 14.30
C ASP A 201 0.03 -3.09 12.97
N ILE A 202 0.44 -3.77 11.90
CA ILE A 202 -0.20 -3.68 10.59
C ILE A 202 -1.14 -4.88 10.48
N ILE A 203 -2.42 -4.63 10.31
CA ILE A 203 -3.45 -5.68 10.22
C ILE A 203 -3.95 -5.71 8.77
N ASN A 204 -3.83 -6.87 8.12
CA ASN A 204 -4.44 -7.13 6.82
C ASN A 204 -5.07 -8.53 6.81
N PHE A 205 -6.17 -8.64 7.54
CA PHE A 205 -6.88 -9.90 7.74
C PHE A 205 -8.05 -10.03 6.74
N LYS A 206 -8.21 -11.22 6.16
CA LYS A 206 -9.34 -11.54 5.26
C LYS A 206 -9.86 -12.95 5.51
N GLU A 207 -11.05 -13.06 6.09
CA GLU A 207 -11.75 -14.33 6.27
C GLU A 207 -12.86 -14.49 5.23
N VAL A 208 -12.96 -15.69 4.65
CA VAL A 208 -14.02 -16.09 3.72
C VAL A 208 -15.05 -16.92 4.47
N LYS A 209 -16.28 -16.45 4.56
CA LYS A 209 -17.40 -17.17 5.15
C LYS A 209 -18.29 -17.71 4.04
N VAL A 210 -18.36 -19.03 3.89
CA VAL A 210 -19.30 -19.71 3.00
C VAL A 210 -20.52 -20.12 3.80
N THR A 211 -21.70 -19.68 3.40
CA THR A 211 -22.98 -20.09 3.97
C THR A 211 -23.77 -20.83 2.91
N VAL A 212 -24.16 -22.07 3.20
CA VAL A 212 -24.94 -22.89 2.28
C VAL A 212 -26.42 -22.57 2.50
N GLN A 213 -27.09 -22.12 1.45
CA GLN A 213 -28.54 -21.96 1.42
C GLN A 213 -29.12 -23.18 0.70
N GLU A 214 -29.82 -24.01 1.48
CA GLU A 214 -30.46 -25.21 0.96
C GLU A 214 -31.47 -24.85 -0.14
N SER A 215 -31.33 -25.51 -1.29
CA SER A 215 -32.22 -25.31 -2.42
C SER A 215 -33.40 -26.27 -2.33
N ALA A 216 -34.61 -25.79 -2.61
CA ALA A 216 -35.81 -26.65 -2.68
C ALA A 216 -35.74 -27.70 -3.81
N PHE A 217 -34.86 -27.47 -4.80
CA PHE A 217 -34.52 -28.42 -5.86
C PHE A 217 -33.13 -28.09 -6.42
N GLY A 218 -32.39 -29.11 -6.88
CA GLY A 218 -31.05 -28.93 -7.46
C GLY A 218 -29.94 -28.88 -6.39
N ILE A 219 -28.81 -28.28 -6.74
CA ILE A 219 -27.67 -28.08 -5.84
C ILE A 219 -27.90 -26.85 -4.93
N ASP A 220 -27.45 -26.96 -3.68
CA ASP A 220 -27.52 -25.88 -2.72
C ASP A 220 -26.68 -24.68 -3.19
N LYS A 221 -27.14 -23.48 -2.81
CA LYS A 221 -26.46 -22.25 -3.18
C LYS A 221 -25.44 -21.87 -2.11
N GLU A 222 -24.18 -21.83 -2.48
CA GLU A 222 -23.14 -21.23 -1.64
C GLU A 222 -23.21 -19.70 -1.72
N ASN A 223 -23.42 -19.06 -0.57
CA ASN A 223 -23.31 -17.62 -0.39
C ASN A 223 -21.98 -17.30 0.29
N ILE A 224 -21.07 -16.66 -0.46
CA ILE A 224 -19.73 -16.29 -0.01
C ILE A 224 -19.74 -14.84 0.50
N THR A 225 -19.33 -14.64 1.75
CA THR A 225 -19.14 -13.31 2.37
C THR A 225 -17.69 -13.13 2.80
N TYR A 226 -17.14 -11.93 2.63
CA TYR A 226 -15.76 -11.61 3.03
C TYR A 226 -15.74 -10.69 4.25
N ASN A 227 -15.09 -11.13 5.32
CA ASN A 227 -14.77 -10.29 6.47
C ASN A 227 -13.33 -9.79 6.29
N THR A 228 -13.17 -8.53 5.90
CA THR A 228 -11.84 -7.92 5.70
C THR A 228 -11.59 -6.85 6.77
N LYS A 229 -10.43 -6.92 7.43
CA LYS A 229 -9.94 -5.88 8.34
C LYS A 229 -8.57 -5.42 7.86
N ARG A 230 -8.48 -4.13 7.49
CA ARG A 230 -7.25 -3.47 7.04
C ARG A 230 -7.02 -2.23 7.88
N GLU A 231 -5.96 -2.23 8.68
CA GLU A 231 -5.75 -1.21 9.70
C GLU A 231 -4.26 -1.06 10.03
N PHE A 232 -3.79 0.17 10.20
CA PHE A 232 -2.54 0.47 10.88
C PHE A 232 -2.89 0.88 12.30
N LEU A 233 -2.75 -0.06 13.24
CA LEU A 233 -3.21 0.08 14.61
C LEU A 233 -2.06 0.53 15.51
N ILE A 234 -2.12 1.76 16.01
CA ILE A 234 -1.21 2.29 17.01
C ILE A 234 -1.50 1.62 18.33
N THR A 235 -0.51 0.91 18.87
CA THR A 235 -0.56 0.26 20.19
C THR A 235 0.19 1.05 21.25
N GLY A 236 1.01 2.02 20.85
CA GLY A 236 1.75 2.90 21.75
C GLY A 236 2.40 4.06 21.01
N GLY A 237 2.83 5.06 21.77
CA GLY A 237 3.50 6.25 21.28
C GLY A 237 4.26 6.96 22.38
N PHE A 238 5.00 8.00 22.01
CA PHE A 238 5.80 8.80 22.92
C PHE A 238 5.17 10.18 23.13
N GLU A 239 5.70 10.96 24.07
CA GLU A 239 5.32 12.37 24.19
C GLU A 239 5.62 13.11 22.87
N PRO A 240 4.84 14.14 22.52
CA PRO A 240 5.20 15.04 21.43
C PRO A 240 6.62 15.57 21.61
N TYR A 241 7.33 15.73 20.50
CA TYR A 241 8.61 16.41 20.53
C TYR A 241 8.39 17.88 20.89
N ASP A 242 9.29 18.45 21.70
CA ASP A 242 9.32 19.89 21.93
C ASP A 242 9.51 20.63 20.59
N GLU A 243 8.84 21.76 20.41
CA GLU A 243 8.91 22.53 19.14
C GLU A 243 10.34 22.97 18.79
N ASP A 244 11.18 23.20 19.81
CA ASP A 244 12.59 23.57 19.68
C ASP A 244 13.52 22.35 19.49
N ASP A 245 13.00 21.12 19.56
CA ASP A 245 13.79 19.91 19.29
C ASP A 245 14.17 19.87 17.80
N LYS A 246 15.43 19.51 17.51
CA LYS A 246 15.90 19.29 16.14
C LYS A 246 15.17 18.14 15.43
N ALA A 247 14.56 17.24 16.20
CA ALA A 247 13.70 16.18 15.70
C ALA A 247 12.26 16.67 15.48
N ALA A 248 11.82 17.84 15.95
CA ALA A 248 10.54 18.37 15.52
C ALA A 248 10.59 18.78 14.04
N PHE A 249 9.51 18.51 13.30
CA PHE A 249 9.38 18.99 11.92
C PHE A 249 9.04 20.48 11.91
N ASP A 250 9.80 21.23 11.12
CA ASP A 250 9.52 22.65 10.88
C ASP A 250 8.20 22.82 10.09
N GLU A 251 7.27 23.61 10.62
CA GLU A 251 5.94 23.80 10.02
C GLU A 251 6.03 24.47 8.63
N ALA A 252 6.98 25.38 8.41
CA ALA A 252 7.15 26.04 7.12
C ALA A 252 7.66 25.06 6.06
N ALA A 253 8.60 24.18 6.41
CA ALA A 253 9.06 23.09 5.56
C ALA A 253 7.94 22.08 5.24
N VAL A 254 7.08 21.75 6.21
CA VAL A 254 5.90 20.90 5.99
C VAL A 254 4.93 21.57 5.01
N LYS A 255 4.63 22.86 5.17
CA LYS A 255 3.76 23.62 4.24
C LYS A 255 4.34 23.67 2.82
N ALA A 256 5.65 23.86 2.69
CA ALA A 256 6.32 23.84 1.39
C ALA A 256 6.21 22.46 0.72
N ALA A 257 6.49 21.38 1.46
CA ALA A 257 6.37 20.02 0.94
C ALA A 257 4.93 19.64 0.54
N LEU A 258 3.93 20.13 1.28
CA LEU A 258 2.51 19.97 0.91
C LEU A 258 2.17 20.69 -0.39
N THR A 259 2.72 21.89 -0.61
CA THR A 259 2.54 22.63 -1.87
C THR A 259 3.18 21.88 -3.05
N GLU A 260 4.40 21.38 -2.88
CA GLU A 260 5.07 20.55 -3.90
C GLU A 260 4.28 19.26 -4.20
N ARG A 261 3.71 18.65 -3.17
CA ARG A 261 2.84 17.48 -3.32
C ARG A 261 1.62 17.80 -4.17
N GLU A 262 0.93 18.91 -3.92
CA GLU A 262 -0.24 19.32 -4.71
C GLU A 262 0.11 19.52 -6.18
N LEU A 263 1.20 20.24 -6.47
CA LEU A 263 1.71 20.44 -7.83
C LEU A 263 1.98 19.10 -8.54
N LYS A 264 2.60 18.15 -7.83
CA LYS A 264 2.89 16.82 -8.38
C LYS A 264 1.63 16.00 -8.66
N LEU A 265 0.62 16.10 -7.80
CA LEU A 265 -0.67 15.44 -8.02
C LEU A 265 -1.41 16.04 -9.23
N GLU A 266 -1.34 17.36 -9.42
CA GLU A 266 -1.88 18.02 -10.61
C GLU A 266 -1.16 17.59 -11.90
N GLU A 267 0.17 17.50 -11.87
CA GLU A 267 0.96 16.99 -12.99
C GLU A 267 0.55 15.54 -13.34
N MET A 268 0.47 14.67 -12.34
CA MET A 268 0.03 13.27 -12.51
C MET A 268 -1.39 13.18 -13.10
N LYS A 269 -2.30 14.04 -12.67
CA LYS A 269 -3.66 14.12 -13.21
C LYS A 269 -3.64 14.53 -14.69
N ASN A 270 -2.85 15.53 -15.04
CA ASN A 270 -2.73 16.02 -16.41
C ASN A 270 -2.12 14.99 -17.36
N ASP A 271 -1.11 14.25 -16.92
CA ASP A 271 -0.49 13.20 -17.73
C ASP A 271 -1.42 12.01 -17.94
N THR A 272 -2.21 11.65 -16.93
CA THR A 272 -3.27 10.63 -17.06
C THR A 272 -4.35 11.05 -18.07
N LYS A 273 -4.66 12.35 -18.18
CA LYS A 273 -5.59 12.86 -19.21
C LYS A 273 -4.99 12.77 -20.61
N LYS A 274 -3.70 13.06 -20.77
CA LYS A 274 -3.00 13.00 -22.07
C LYS A 274 -2.92 11.57 -22.60
N SER A 275 -2.58 10.59 -21.75
CA SER A 275 -2.52 9.18 -22.14
C SER A 275 -3.88 8.66 -22.62
N ASN A 276 -4.96 8.94 -21.87
CA ASN A 276 -6.33 8.58 -22.24
C ASN A 276 -6.82 9.22 -23.56
N LYS A 277 -6.29 10.39 -23.92
CA LYS A 277 -6.63 11.07 -25.19
C LYS A 277 -5.94 10.43 -26.40
N ASN A 278 -4.75 9.85 -26.20
CA ASN A 278 -4.02 9.16 -27.26
C ASN A 278 -4.56 7.74 -27.51
N GLU A 279 -5.06 7.03 -26.49
CA GLU A 279 -5.71 5.72 -26.68
C GLU A 279 -7.02 5.80 -27.48
N LYS A 280 -7.71 6.94 -27.48
CA LYS A 280 -8.92 7.16 -28.30
C LYS A 280 -8.66 7.30 -29.82
N LYS A 281 -7.40 7.35 -30.29
CA LYS A 281 -7.08 7.53 -31.72
C LYS A 281 -6.77 6.25 -32.50
N THR A 282 -6.80 5.07 -31.86
CA THR A 282 -6.60 3.78 -32.55
C THR A 282 -7.80 2.87 -32.35
N GLY A 283 -8.93 3.20 -32.99
CA GLY A 283 -10.14 2.40 -32.97
C GLY A 283 -10.87 2.43 -34.31
N PHE A 284 -10.66 1.37 -35.10
CA PHE A 284 -11.52 0.87 -36.18
C PHE A 284 -11.98 1.87 -37.28
N GLY A 285 -11.11 2.08 -38.26
CA GLY A 285 -11.51 2.46 -39.62
C GLY A 285 -12.07 1.25 -40.38
N GLY A 286 -13.26 0.78 -40.00
CA GLY A 286 -14.02 -0.23 -40.74
C GLY A 286 -14.85 0.43 -41.83
N LYS A 287 -14.39 0.36 -43.08
CA LYS A 287 -15.09 0.85 -44.27
C LYS A 287 -16.36 0.01 -44.49
N ALA A 288 -17.51 0.64 -44.57
CA ALA A 288 -18.80 -0.01 -44.73
C ALA A 288 -19.17 -0.22 -46.22
N VAL A 289 -19.47 -1.49 -46.54
CA VAL A 289 -20.48 -2.06 -47.47
C VAL A 289 -20.36 -1.83 -48.98
N THR A 290 -20.39 -2.94 -49.76
CA THR A 290 -21.38 -3.21 -50.83
C THR A 290 -21.36 -4.69 -51.26
N GLY A 291 -22.52 -5.35 -51.26
CA GLY A 291 -22.71 -6.67 -51.90
C GLY A 291 -24.00 -7.37 -51.45
N SER A 292 -24.97 -7.46 -52.35
CA SER A 292 -26.39 -7.78 -52.17
C SER A 292 -26.77 -9.26 -52.10
N SER A 293 -28.00 -9.49 -51.60
CA SER A 293 -28.94 -10.64 -51.79
C SER A 293 -28.51 -11.99 -51.20
N GLN A 294 -29.37 -12.80 -50.58
CA GLN A 294 -30.75 -13.12 -50.95
C GLN A 294 -31.50 -13.76 -49.75
N SER A 295 -32.79 -13.46 -49.65
CA SER A 295 -33.79 -13.97 -48.70
C SER A 295 -34.12 -15.45 -48.90
N ILE A 296 -34.35 -16.23 -47.83
CA ILE A 296 -35.42 -17.26 -47.83
C ILE A 296 -35.98 -17.55 -46.42
N PHE A 297 -37.32 -17.60 -46.34
CA PHE A 297 -38.24 -18.19 -45.34
C PHE A 297 -38.42 -17.53 -43.97
N GLU A 298 -39.59 -17.64 -43.33
CA GLU A 298 -40.99 -17.48 -43.71
C GLU A 298 -41.72 -17.38 -42.35
N ASP A 299 -42.90 -16.78 -42.42
CA ASP A 299 -43.76 -16.32 -41.33
C ASP A 299 -44.18 -17.44 -40.35
N GLY A 300 -44.34 -17.09 -39.06
CA GLY A 300 -44.69 -18.09 -38.04
C GLY A 300 -44.75 -17.60 -36.59
N GLY A 301 -45.50 -16.52 -36.32
CA GLY A 301 -46.29 -16.35 -35.09
C GLY A 301 -45.58 -16.23 -33.72
N LEU A 302 -45.53 -15.01 -33.18
CA LEU A 302 -45.72 -14.77 -31.73
C LEU A 302 -47.22 -14.96 -31.40
N PRO A 303 -47.70 -15.23 -30.16
CA PRO A 303 -47.08 -14.86 -28.86
C PRO A 303 -47.27 -15.85 -27.68
N PHE A 304 -46.32 -15.88 -26.73
CA PHE A 304 -46.53 -15.92 -25.26
C PHE A 304 -45.26 -15.43 -24.57
#